data_AF-R7LFW6-F1
#
_entry.id   AF-R7LFW6-F1
#
_cell.length_a   1.000
_cell.length_b   1.000
_cell.length_c   1.000
_cell.angle_alpha   90.00
_cell.angle_beta   90.00
_cell.angle_gamma   90.00
#
_symmetry.space_group_name_H-M   'P 1'
#
loop_
_entity.id
_entity.type
_entity.pdbx_description
1 polymer ?
#
loop_
_entity_poly.entity_id
_entity_poly.type
_entity_poly.pdbx_seq_one_letter_code
_entity_poly.pdbx_strand_id
1 'polypeptide(L)'
;MLNGSGTFNGIPTAYATGTGTVKEYRGQNLAGTISTHSIPFLREAGIRQYLLEVLQNNEKAIAVYRRMNFEVVRKFNCFRQTIKQVDLLQANKDCMVKLVDTEAVRLTQQACDFSSFLRGKTASNPLKDELQN
;
A
#
# COMPACT_ATOMS: atom_id res chain seq x y z
N MET A 1 2.25 5.70 7.82
CA MET A 1 2.44 4.83 6.64
C MET A 1 1.75 3.52 6.92
N LEU A 2 1.03 2.98 5.93
CA LEU A 2 0.35 1.70 6.03
C LEU A 2 0.92 0.75 4.99
N ASN A 3 1.21 -0.49 5.41
CA ASN A 3 1.69 -1.55 4.54
C ASN A 3 0.73 -2.74 4.59
N GLY A 4 0.51 -3.39 3.44
CA GLY A 4 0.00 -4.76 3.35
C GLY A 4 1.14 -5.75 3.15
N SER A 5 0.92 -7.02 3.47
CA SER A 5 1.84 -8.11 3.17
C SER A 5 1.17 -9.15 2.27
N GLY A 6 1.94 -9.71 1.36
CA GLY A 6 1.46 -10.67 0.37
C GLY A 6 2.60 -11.22 -0.45
N THR A 7 2.28 -11.75 -1.62
CA THR A 7 3.28 -12.26 -2.57
C THR A 7 3.13 -11.51 -3.89
N PHE A 8 4.22 -11.00 -4.44
CA PHE A 8 4.23 -10.42 -5.78
C PHE A 8 5.34 -11.06 -6.60
N ASN A 9 5.00 -11.62 -7.76
CA ASN A 9 5.89 -12.43 -8.60
C ASN A 9 6.60 -13.56 -7.83
N GLY A 10 5.89 -14.21 -6.89
CA GLY A 10 6.45 -15.29 -6.05
C GLY A 10 7.35 -14.82 -4.90
N ILE A 11 7.54 -13.50 -4.73
CA ILE A 11 8.40 -12.94 -3.69
C ILE A 11 7.54 -12.44 -2.51
N PRO A 12 7.90 -12.72 -1.25
CA PRO A 12 7.27 -12.10 -0.09
C PRO A 12 7.44 -10.57 -0.12
N THR A 13 6.32 -9.87 -0.25
CA THR A 13 6.30 -8.43 -0.59
C THR A 13 5.50 -7.64 0.43
N ALA A 14 6.09 -6.54 0.90
CA ALA A 14 5.35 -5.48 1.55
C ALA A 14 4.86 -4.50 0.49
N TYR A 15 3.59 -4.13 0.57
CA TYR A 15 2.98 -3.16 -0.33
C TYR A 15 2.60 -1.90 0.45
N ALA A 16 3.20 -0.76 0.13
CA ALA A 16 2.82 0.51 0.74
C ALA A 16 1.46 0.95 0.20
N THR A 17 0.41 0.75 1.00
CA THR A 17 -0.98 1.08 0.64
C THR A 17 -1.26 2.57 0.76
N GLY A 18 -0.51 3.29 1.59
CA GLY A 18 -0.67 4.72 1.72
C GLY A 18 0.33 5.40 2.66
N THR A 19 0.79 6.58 2.23
CA THR A 19 1.58 7.50 3.05
C THR A 19 1.06 8.91 2.87
N GLY A 20 0.67 9.55 3.98
CA GLY A 20 0.22 10.94 4.02
C GLY A 20 1.19 11.81 4.79
N THR A 21 1.38 13.05 4.31
CA THR A 21 2.08 14.11 5.04
C THR A 21 1.26 15.39 4.97
N VAL A 22 0.86 15.89 6.14
CA VAL A 22 0.17 17.18 6.33
C VAL A 22 0.99 18.32 5.70
N LYS A 23 0.32 19.37 5.21
CA LYS A 23 0.89 20.34 4.27
C LYS A 23 2.11 21.06 4.83
N GLU A 24 2.06 21.39 6.11
CA GLU A 24 3.04 22.11 6.91
C GLU A 24 4.36 21.33 7.03
N TYR A 25 4.31 20.01 6.90
CA TYR A 25 5.45 19.10 7.09
C TYR A 25 5.95 18.49 5.77
N ARG A 26 5.43 18.95 4.62
CA ARG A 26 5.91 18.50 3.30
C ARG A 26 7.31 19.04 3.01
N GLY A 27 8.05 18.35 2.15
CA GLY A 27 9.41 18.74 1.77
C GLY A 27 10.50 18.35 2.79
N GLN A 28 10.13 17.87 3.98
CA GLN A 28 11.05 17.48 5.05
C GLN A 28 11.49 16.00 4.98
N ASN A 29 11.27 15.33 3.85
CA ASN A 29 11.60 13.91 3.63
C ASN A 29 10.95 12.90 4.60
N LEU A 30 9.92 13.28 5.36
CA LEU A 30 9.30 12.40 6.36
C LEU A 30 8.80 11.06 5.80
N ALA A 31 8.19 11.08 4.61
CA ALA A 31 7.75 9.86 3.93
C ALA A 31 8.92 8.91 3.65
N GLY A 32 10.05 9.45 3.18
CA GLY A 32 11.27 8.69 2.96
C GLY A 32 11.84 8.15 4.28
N THR A 33 11.91 8.99 5.31
CA THR A 33 12.41 8.60 6.64
C THR A 33 11.60 7.45 7.25
N ILE A 34 10.27 7.55 7.27
CA ILE A 34 9.39 6.50 7.80
C ILE A 34 9.53 5.21 6.98
N SER A 35 9.59 5.34 5.65
CA SER A 35 9.73 4.19 4.76
C SER A 35 11.07 3.47 4.99
N THR A 36 12.18 4.20 5.05
CA THR A 36 13.51 3.65 5.34
C THR A 36 13.57 3.00 6.71
N HIS A 37 12.99 3.64 7.72
CA HIS A 37 12.94 3.10 9.07
C HIS A 37 12.15 1.78 9.15
N SER A 38 11.18 1.55 8.26
CA SER A 38 10.41 0.30 8.22
C SER A 38 11.20 -0.89 7.64
N ILE A 39 12.20 -0.65 6.79
CA ILE A 39 12.88 -1.70 6.02
C ILE A 39 13.48 -2.80 6.91
N PRO A 40 14.20 -2.50 8.01
CA PRO A 40 14.73 -3.54 8.90
C PRO A 40 13.64 -4.46 9.46
N PHE A 41 12.53 -3.89 9.93
CA PHE A 41 11.40 -4.66 10.48
C PHE A 41 10.72 -5.53 9.42
N LEU A 42 10.60 -5.02 8.18
CA LEU A 42 10.08 -5.80 7.06
C LEU A 42 10.99 -7.00 6.76
N ARG A 43 12.32 -6.79 6.75
CA ARG A 43 13.29 -7.87 6.51
C ARG A 43 13.23 -8.96 7.59
N GLU A 44 13.13 -8.55 8.85
CA GLU A 44 12.96 -9.44 10.00
C GLU A 44 11.64 -10.25 9.90
N ALA A 45 10.57 -9.62 9.40
CA ALA A 45 9.30 -10.28 9.14
C ALA A 45 9.29 -11.20 7.90
N GLY A 46 10.45 -11.44 7.28
CA GLY A 46 10.57 -12.34 6.11
C GLY A 46 10.23 -11.69 4.77
N ILE A 47 9.94 -10.39 4.73
CA ILE A 47 9.72 -9.66 3.48
C ILE A 47 11.04 -9.52 2.72
N ARG A 48 10.98 -9.67 1.40
CA ARG A 48 12.12 -9.62 0.48
C ARG A 48 11.97 -8.57 -0.61
N GLN A 49 10.78 -8.02 -0.78
CA GLN A 49 10.50 -6.95 -1.73
C GLN A 49 9.61 -5.88 -1.10
N TYR A 50 9.85 -4.62 -1.48
CA TYR A 50 8.99 -3.50 -1.11
C TYR A 50 8.41 -2.89 -2.39
N LEU A 51 7.09 -2.88 -2.49
CA LEU A 51 6.33 -2.38 -3.63
C LEU A 51 5.47 -1.18 -3.20
N LEU A 52 5.31 -0.19 -4.09
CA LEU A 52 4.41 0.94 -3.91
C LEU A 52 3.94 1.47 -5.26
N GLU A 53 2.88 2.27 -5.22
CA GLU A 53 2.37 2.99 -6.38
C GLU A 53 2.43 4.51 -6.13
N VAL A 54 2.81 5.26 -7.17
CA VAL A 54 2.89 6.73 -7.12
C VAL A 54 2.20 7.30 -8.34
N LEU A 55 1.43 8.38 -8.14
CA LEU A 55 0.82 9.12 -9.24
C LEU A 55 1.93 9.63 -10.18
N GLN A 56 1.75 9.44 -11.48
CA GLN A 56 2.78 9.73 -12.48
C GLN A 56 3.22 11.21 -12.49
N ASN A 57 2.30 12.12 -12.15
CA ASN A 57 2.56 13.56 -12.07
C ASN A 57 3.09 14.02 -10.69
N ASN A 58 3.35 13.10 -9.76
CA ASN A 58 3.89 13.42 -8.44
C ASN A 58 5.43 13.30 -8.44
N GLU A 59 6.08 14.23 -9.15
CA GLU A 59 7.54 14.25 -9.32
C GLU A 59 8.29 14.26 -7.98
N LYS A 60 7.76 14.95 -6.97
CA LYS A 60 8.35 15.00 -5.63
C LYS A 60 8.39 13.63 -4.96
N ALA A 61 7.29 12.87 -5.02
CA ALA A 61 7.27 11.51 -4.46
C ALA A 61 8.15 10.56 -5.26
N ILE A 62 8.14 10.65 -6.59
CA ILE A 62 9.01 9.86 -7.47
C ILE A 62 10.49 10.08 -7.11
N ALA A 63 10.90 11.34 -6.91
CA ALA A 63 12.27 11.68 -6.52
C ALA A 63 12.66 11.12 -5.13
N VAL A 64 11.73 11.09 -4.17
CA VAL A 64 11.95 10.45 -2.87
C VAL A 64 12.21 8.95 -3.04
N TYR A 65 11.34 8.24 -3.75
CA TYR A 65 11.46 6.79 -3.89
C TYR A 65 12.66 6.36 -4.75
N ARG A 66 13.03 7.13 -5.77
CA ARG A 66 14.28 6.88 -6.53
C ARG A 66 15.53 7.00 -5.65
N ARG A 67 15.59 7.99 -4.75
CA ARG A 67 16.70 8.11 -3.78
C ARG A 67 16.75 6.94 -2.79
N MET A 68 15.65 6.21 -2.64
CA MET A 68 15.55 4.99 -1.86
C MET A 68 15.80 3.72 -2.71
N ASN A 69 16.32 3.87 -3.93
CA ASN A 69 16.59 2.79 -4.88
C ASN A 69 15.35 2.02 -5.36
N PHE A 70 14.17 2.66 -5.35
CA PHE A 70 13.02 2.11 -6.04
C PHE A 70 13.14 2.33 -7.55
N GLU A 71 12.74 1.32 -8.30
CA GLU A 71 12.69 1.34 -9.76
C GLU A 71 11.24 1.30 -10.26
N VAL A 72 11.02 1.89 -11.44
CA VAL A 72 9.71 1.85 -12.09
C VAL A 72 9.61 0.56 -12.88
N VAL A 73 8.77 -0.37 -12.41
CA VAL A 73 8.57 -1.69 -13.04
C VAL A 73 7.34 -1.76 -13.95
N ARG A 74 6.37 -0.85 -13.78
CA ARG A 74 5.15 -0.75 -14.60
C ARG A 74 4.56 0.66 -14.54
N LYS A 75 3.72 0.99 -15.51
CA LYS A 75 2.92 2.22 -15.54
C LYS A 75 1.46 1.87 -15.73
N PHE A 76 0.59 2.65 -15.08
CA PHE A 76 -0.85 2.50 -15.17
C PHE A 76 -1.51 3.75 -15.70
N ASN A 77 -2.54 3.56 -16.51
CA ASN A 77 -3.40 4.66 -16.93
C ASN A 77 -4.43 4.93 -15.83
N CYS A 78 -4.53 6.19 -15.42
CA CYS A 78 -5.56 6.66 -14.50
C CYS A 78 -6.58 7.45 -15.31
N PHE A 79 -7.77 6.88 -15.48
CA PHE A 79 -8.85 7.49 -16.24
C PHE A 79 -9.81 8.24 -15.30
N ARG A 80 -10.27 9.42 -15.73
CA ARG A 80 -11.30 10.19 -15.04
C ARG A 80 -12.37 10.59 -16.06
N GLN A 81 -13.62 10.22 -15.79
CA GLN A 81 -14.75 10.55 -16.65
C GLN A 81 -15.90 11.10 -15.82
N THR A 82 -16.59 12.11 -16.35
CA THR A 82 -17.82 12.63 -15.76
C THR A 82 -18.98 11.71 -16.14
N ILE A 83 -19.74 11.23 -15.16
CA ILE A 83 -20.86 10.29 -15.39
C ILE A 83 -21.84 10.81 -16.45
N LYS A 84 -22.15 12.12 -16.44
CA LYS A 84 -23.05 12.77 -17.41
C LYS A 84 -22.57 12.68 -18.87
N GLN A 85 -21.30 12.38 -19.09
CA GLN A 85 -20.64 12.32 -20.41
C GLN A 85 -20.38 10.87 -20.84
N VAL A 86 -20.87 9.89 -20.09
CA VAL A 86 -20.78 8.47 -20.46
C VAL A 86 -21.92 8.14 -21.39
N ASP A 87 -21.60 7.72 -22.61
CA ASP A 87 -22.56 7.15 -23.54
C ASP A 87 -22.59 5.62 -23.39
N LEU A 88 -23.77 5.05 -23.19
CA LEU A 88 -23.99 3.62 -22.97
C LEU A 88 -24.51 2.99 -24.27
N LEU A 89 -23.67 2.97 -25.29
CA LEU A 89 -24.05 2.55 -26.64
C LEU A 89 -24.44 1.06 -26.72
N GLN A 90 -23.84 0.20 -25.89
CA GLN A 90 -24.20 -1.23 -25.80
C GLN A 90 -23.92 -1.78 -24.39
N ALA A 91 -24.92 -2.41 -23.79
CA ALA A 91 -24.78 -3.15 -22.54
C ALA A 91 -24.55 -4.64 -22.84
N ASN A 92 -23.57 -5.26 -22.17
CA ASN A 92 -23.38 -6.70 -22.19
C ASN A 92 -24.53 -7.37 -21.41
N LYS A 93 -25.24 -8.31 -22.04
CA LYS A 93 -26.38 -9.04 -21.44
C LYS A 93 -25.97 -10.37 -20.79
N ASP A 94 -24.74 -10.82 -21.00
CA ASP A 94 -24.21 -12.09 -20.49
C ASP A 94 -23.70 -11.98 -19.05
N CYS A 95 -23.70 -10.78 -18.46
CA CYS A 95 -23.30 -10.55 -17.08
C CYS A 95 -24.44 -9.98 -16.23
N MET A 96 -24.40 -10.30 -14.94
CA MET A 96 -25.38 -9.87 -13.96
C MET A 96 -24.68 -9.01 -12.91
N VAL A 97 -25.13 -7.76 -12.78
CA VAL A 97 -24.66 -6.85 -11.73
C VAL A 97 -25.59 -6.97 -10.54
N LYS A 98 -25.03 -7.25 -9.36
CA LYS A 98 -25.77 -7.33 -8.09
C LYS A 98 -25.14 -6.42 -7.06
N LEU A 99 -25.98 -5.87 -6.20
CA LEU A 99 -25.52 -5.30 -4.94
C LEU A 99 -24.95 -6.45 -4.09
N VAL A 100 -23.79 -6.21 -3.50
CA VAL A 100 -23.14 -7.14 -2.58
C VAL A 100 -23.09 -6.50 -1.20
N ASP A 101 -23.31 -7.30 -0.16
CA ASP A 101 -23.09 -6.88 1.21
C ASP A 101 -21.62 -7.08 1.61
N THR A 102 -21.27 -6.60 2.81
CA THR A 102 -19.91 -6.68 3.34
C THR A 102 -19.44 -8.11 3.56
N GLU A 103 -20.34 -9.04 3.87
CA GLU A 103 -19.99 -10.44 4.11
C GLU A 103 -19.60 -11.13 2.81
N ALA A 104 -20.32 -10.86 1.72
CA ALA A 104 -19.95 -11.31 0.38
C ALA A 104 -18.54 -10.82 -0.02
N VAL A 105 -18.16 -9.58 0.33
CA VAL A 105 -16.80 -9.06 0.10
C VAL A 105 -15.77 -9.77 0.98
N ARG A 106 -16.10 -10.09 2.24
CA ARG A 106 -15.20 -10.84 3.13
C ARG A 106 -14.91 -12.25 2.60
N LEU A 107 -15.90 -12.88 1.98
CA LEU A 107 -15.75 -14.21 1.38
C LEU A 107 -14.85 -14.21 0.13
N THR A 108 -14.65 -13.07 -0.52
CA THR A 108 -13.73 -12.94 -1.67
C THR A 108 -12.31 -12.55 -1.28
N GLN A 109 -11.96 -12.54 0.02
CA GLN A 109 -10.62 -12.17 0.51
C GLN A 109 -9.49 -13.03 -0.10
N GLN A 110 -9.78 -14.26 -0.53
CA GLN A 110 -8.81 -15.13 -1.22
C GLN A 110 -8.38 -14.58 -2.58
N ALA A 111 -9.16 -13.68 -3.18
CA ALA A 111 -8.81 -13.00 -4.42
C ALA A 111 -7.92 -11.76 -4.21
N CYS A 112 -7.59 -11.39 -2.96
CA CYS A 112 -6.71 -10.27 -2.68
C CYS A 112 -5.23 -10.68 -2.70
N ASP A 113 -4.41 -10.00 -3.49
CA ASP A 113 -2.97 -10.22 -3.58
C ASP A 113 -2.21 -9.88 -2.28
N PHE A 114 -2.76 -8.95 -1.50
CA PHE A 114 -2.19 -8.46 -0.25
C PHE A 114 -3.22 -8.48 0.86
N SER A 115 -2.79 -8.90 2.05
CA SER A 115 -3.55 -8.77 3.29
C SER A 115 -3.05 -7.57 4.09
N SER A 116 -3.95 -6.85 4.77
CA SER A 116 -3.57 -5.78 5.69
C SER A 116 -2.65 -6.34 6.77
N PHE A 117 -1.54 -5.65 7.05
CA PHE A 117 -0.55 -6.06 8.04
C PHE A 117 -1.07 -5.98 9.51
N LEU A 118 -2.38 -5.83 9.73
CA LEU A 118 -3.02 -5.81 11.04
C LEU A 118 -3.27 -7.22 11.60
N ARG A 119 -2.50 -8.25 11.22
CA ARG A 119 -2.41 -9.44 12.06
C ARG A 119 -1.60 -9.03 13.29
N GLY A 120 -2.32 -8.65 14.35
CA GLY A 120 -1.76 -8.26 15.63
C GLY A 120 -0.68 -9.23 16.08
N LYS A 121 0.58 -8.83 15.95
CA LYS A 121 1.60 -9.24 16.90
C LYS A 121 1.43 -8.28 18.06
N THR A 122 0.73 -8.73 19.10
CA THR A 122 0.76 -8.10 20.41
C THR A 122 2.23 -8.10 20.85
N ALA A 123 2.92 -6.98 20.69
CA ALA A 123 4.21 -6.79 21.33
C ALA A 123 3.91 -6.23 22.72
N SER A 124 3.85 -7.10 23.72
CA SER A 124 4.01 -6.66 25.11
C SER A 124 5.46 -6.21 25.27
N ASN A 125 5.68 -4.92 25.50
CA ASN A 125 6.94 -4.43 26.02
C ASN A 125 6.88 -4.63 27.54
N PRO A 126 7.51 -5.67 28.14
CA PRO A 126 7.78 -5.60 29.56
C PRO A 126 8.73 -4.43 29.73
N LEU A 127 8.25 -3.37 30.38
CA LEU A 127 9.11 -2.31 30.89
C LEU A 127 10.27 -3.01 31.61
N LYS A 128 11.50 -2.80 31.11
CA LYS A 128 12.69 -3.19 31.85
C LYS A 128 12.70 -2.34 33.11
N ASP A 129 12.35 -2.95 34.24
CA ASP A 129 12.84 -2.51 35.54
C ASP A 129 14.36 -2.62 35.51
N GLU A 130 15.05 -1.49 35.33
CA GLU A 130 16.47 -1.35 35.66
C GLU A 130 16.86 0.14 35.66
N LEU A 131 16.51 0.81 36.76
CA LEU A 131 17.33 1.87 37.33
C LEU A 131 17.62 1.47 38.78
N GLN A 132 18.60 0.59 38.93
CA GLN A 132 19.42 0.49 40.13
C GLN A 132 20.87 0.76 39.71
N ASN A 133 21.32 2.00 39.96
CA ASN A 133 22.52 2.34 40.70
C ASN A 133 22.74 3.85 40.66
#